data_AF-A0A1G1Y105-F1
#
_entry.id   AF-A0A1G1Y105-F1
#
_cell.length_a   1.000
_cell.length_b   1.000
_cell.length_c   1.000
_cell.angle_alpha   90.00
_cell.angle_beta   90.00
_cell.angle_gamma   90.00
#
_symmetry.space_group_name_H-M   'P 1'
#
loop_
_entity.id
_entity.type
_entity.pdbx_description
1 polymer ?
#
loop_
_entity_poly.entity_id
_entity_poly.type
_entity_poly.pdbx_seq_one_letter_code
_entity_poly.pdbx_strand_id
1 'polypeptide(L)'
;MSRVLTLEFFYNVCYHEFMKKSSIKPIFFLAGLALFLGNFFIASQAQAALELIKAQGQSAVYYLDSRSVRHTFPNDSTFKSWYGGSFSKVVAISAELMKTYPLGKNITIRPGTHLVKITSAPQVYAVEQGGVLREITDESIAEAIYGEDWQKKVVDVPDVFFENYLIGAPLNHDYLVPGSVLLQDKTTKKYYYKTDDVIRPFESAQAVSANNFKLSDALVSGQSFYVRERPIAAWDKNIFNPTAEPWQDRRDCENKKLKAAVIFLADKEYSGPEIEAIQKIKEKIFSRFAEATDNLSGLDVSYPTIIQLNDGYLLNKKIDGTTEIKNEVINTFFDNNPDEFDFIFLWSNFKLPSEDTSEIAHFAAVTNKLEGNGRQILDRAAVYGSQGKLKGIITLGNINKYHPETGAGLNEALNIVMHEVLHQWSAYVGFGLADGRISQDLLRPDDLSHWNYYAGFISPVGGSGWQNNGDGTFTSALSQMADANLRNYSKLDLYLMGLIPYQLMAPVSYIAPKVPGALGNTLEAMARTVTIEQIIKVNGKVQCGLD
;
A
#
# COMPACT_ATOMS: atom_id res chain seq x y z
N MET A 1 9.84 -46.21 27.67
CA MET A 1 9.73 -47.47 26.93
C MET A 1 9.37 -47.15 25.49
N SER A 2 10.25 -47.55 24.58
CA SER A 2 10.24 -47.46 23.11
C SER A 2 8.89 -47.52 22.38
N ARG A 3 8.76 -46.78 21.26
CA ARG A 3 9.14 -47.30 19.92
C ARG A 3 9.01 -46.23 18.83
N VAL A 4 10.10 -46.10 18.08
CA VAL A 4 10.22 -45.52 16.73
C VAL A 4 9.86 -46.63 15.73
N LEU A 5 9.25 -46.29 14.60
CA LEU A 5 9.37 -47.07 13.36
C LEU A 5 9.10 -46.19 12.12
N THR A 6 10.04 -46.31 11.20
CA THR A 6 10.29 -45.64 9.94
C THR A 6 9.43 -46.16 8.78
N LEU A 7 9.16 -45.30 7.79
CA LEU A 7 8.62 -45.65 6.48
C LEU A 7 9.76 -45.82 5.46
N GLU A 8 9.87 -47.00 4.85
CA GLU A 8 10.40 -47.22 3.51
C GLU A 8 9.22 -47.51 2.58
N PHE A 9 9.21 -47.02 1.33
CA PHE A 9 9.27 -47.87 0.12
C PHE A 9 9.03 -47.10 -1.20
N PHE A 10 9.62 -47.69 -2.25
CA PHE A 10 9.42 -47.49 -3.70
C PHE A 10 10.17 -46.34 -4.40
N TYR A 11 11.36 -46.67 -4.92
CA TYR A 11 11.63 -46.48 -6.34
C TYR A 11 12.33 -47.73 -6.90
N ASN A 12 11.81 -48.23 -8.01
CA ASN A 12 12.37 -49.35 -8.76
C ASN A 12 12.29 -48.99 -10.25
N VAL A 13 13.14 -49.65 -11.04
CA VAL A 13 13.13 -49.79 -12.51
C VAL A 13 14.14 -48.94 -13.31
N CYS A 14 14.87 -49.69 -14.15
CA CYS A 14 15.78 -49.34 -15.25
C CYS A 14 17.24 -49.02 -14.91
N TYR A 15 18.09 -50.06 -14.86
CA TYR A 15 19.04 -50.31 -15.95
C TYR A 15 19.49 -51.78 -15.92
N HIS A 16 19.25 -52.47 -17.02
CA HIS A 16 19.47 -53.89 -17.24
C HIS A 16 20.90 -54.14 -17.75
N GLU A 17 21.47 -55.28 -17.34
CA GLU A 17 22.47 -56.10 -18.05
C GLU A 17 23.74 -55.44 -18.62
N PHE A 18 24.89 -55.70 -17.99
CA PHE A 18 26.07 -56.28 -18.68
C PHE A 18 27.17 -56.65 -17.65
N MET A 19 27.08 -57.85 -17.05
CA MET A 19 28.19 -58.48 -16.34
C MET A 19 28.42 -59.87 -16.94
N LYS A 20 29.33 -59.95 -17.90
CA LYS A 20 29.91 -61.21 -18.37
C LYS A 20 31.44 -61.13 -18.30
N LYS A 21 31.98 -61.96 -17.40
CA LYS A 21 33.25 -62.68 -17.47
C LYS A 21 34.56 -61.89 -17.47
N SER A 22 35.30 -62.18 -16.40
CA SER A 22 36.68 -62.70 -16.42
C SER A 22 37.83 -61.70 -16.52
N SER A 23 38.51 -61.59 -15.37
CA SER A 23 39.97 -61.67 -15.18
C SER A 23 40.83 -60.55 -15.78
N ILE A 24 41.45 -59.75 -14.91
CA ILE A 24 42.89 -59.45 -14.84
C ILE A 24 43.09 -58.23 -13.91
N LYS A 25 43.90 -58.41 -12.88
CA LYS A 25 44.67 -57.36 -12.17
C LYS A 25 46.15 -57.78 -12.28
N PRO A 26 47.15 -56.95 -11.97
CA PRO A 26 47.24 -55.48 -11.97
C PRO A 26 48.57 -54.99 -12.60
N ILE A 27 48.65 -53.82 -13.25
CA ILE A 27 49.95 -53.13 -13.42
C ILE A 27 49.80 -51.62 -13.20
N PHE A 28 50.72 -51.11 -12.38
CA PHE A 28 50.94 -49.77 -11.88
C PHE A 28 51.03 -48.69 -12.96
N PHE A 29 50.44 -47.52 -12.69
CA PHE A 29 50.99 -46.24 -13.15
C PHE A 29 50.83 -45.17 -12.06
N LEU A 30 51.94 -44.52 -11.72
CA LEU A 30 52.04 -43.38 -10.83
C LEU A 30 51.32 -42.15 -11.41
N ALA A 31 50.58 -41.42 -10.58
CA ALA A 31 50.59 -39.95 -10.53
C ALA A 31 49.85 -39.50 -9.27
N GLY A 32 50.54 -38.74 -8.42
CA GLY A 32 49.97 -38.17 -7.20
C GLY A 32 49.02 -37.02 -7.48
N LEU A 33 48.04 -36.86 -6.60
CA LEU A 33 47.58 -35.55 -6.15
C LEU A 33 46.95 -35.71 -4.77
N ALA A 34 47.63 -35.17 -3.77
CA ALA A 34 47.11 -35.06 -2.42
C ALA A 34 45.97 -34.02 -2.41
N LEU A 35 44.78 -34.43 -1.97
CA LEU A 35 43.76 -33.53 -1.46
C LEU A 35 43.14 -34.15 -0.20
N PHE A 36 43.84 -33.95 0.91
CA PHE A 36 43.21 -33.78 2.21
C PHE A 36 42.50 -32.42 2.17
N LEU A 37 41.17 -32.41 2.07
CA LEU A 37 40.36 -31.31 2.57
C LEU A 37 39.12 -31.91 3.21
N GLY A 38 39.16 -31.96 4.54
CA GLY A 38 38.00 -32.28 5.35
C GLY A 38 36.93 -31.23 5.13
N ASN A 39 35.76 -31.66 4.66
CA ASN A 39 34.53 -30.90 4.79
C ASN A 39 34.13 -30.88 6.26
N PHE A 40 34.73 -29.99 7.04
CA PHE A 40 34.06 -29.43 8.19
C PHE A 40 32.94 -28.55 7.66
N PHE A 41 31.75 -29.12 7.54
CA PHE A 41 30.53 -28.32 7.61
C PHE A 41 30.51 -27.68 9.00
N ILE A 42 31.03 -26.45 9.11
CA ILE A 42 30.63 -25.59 10.21
C ILE A 42 29.18 -25.26 9.93
N ALA A 43 28.27 -25.93 10.64
CA ALA A 43 26.90 -25.45 10.77
C ALA A 43 27.01 -24.00 11.24
N SER A 44 26.57 -23.04 10.43
CA SER A 44 26.47 -21.65 10.85
C SER A 44 25.48 -21.63 12.01
N GLN A 45 25.97 -21.55 13.24
CA GLN A 45 25.12 -21.13 14.34
C GLN A 45 24.59 -19.76 13.93
N ALA A 46 23.26 -19.63 13.87
CA ALA A 46 22.63 -18.34 13.70
C ALA A 46 23.10 -17.47 14.88
N GLN A 47 24.10 -16.61 14.63
CA GLN A 47 24.51 -15.61 15.60
C GLN A 47 23.25 -14.78 15.85
N ALA A 48 22.70 -14.84 17.07
CA ALA A 48 21.59 -13.99 17.43
C ALA A 48 21.97 -12.54 17.07
N ALA A 49 21.15 -11.89 16.25
CA ALA A 49 21.41 -10.51 15.87
C ALA A 49 21.58 -9.68 17.14
N LEU A 50 22.73 -8.98 17.24
CA LEU A 50 22.97 -8.07 18.35
C LEU A 50 21.96 -6.92 18.24
N GLU A 51 20.99 -6.86 19.15
CA GLU A 51 19.98 -5.79 19.19
C GLU A 51 20.38 -4.68 20.16
N LEU A 52 20.85 -5.07 21.35
CA LEU A 52 21.29 -4.15 22.40
C LEU A 52 22.77 -4.37 22.69
N ILE A 53 23.55 -3.31 22.55
CA ILE A 53 25.00 -3.37 22.72
C ILE A 53 25.51 -2.30 23.69
N LYS A 54 26.64 -2.59 24.33
CA LYS A 54 27.44 -1.61 25.06
C LYS A 54 28.92 -1.90 24.88
N ALA A 55 29.77 -0.90 25.02
CA ALA A 55 31.21 -1.11 25.04
C ALA A 55 31.61 -1.72 26.39
N GLN A 56 32.56 -2.66 26.38
CA GLN A 56 33.16 -3.19 27.62
C GLN A 56 33.70 -2.05 28.50
N GLY A 57 33.35 -2.06 29.79
CA GLY A 57 33.73 -1.02 30.74
C GLY A 57 32.93 0.30 30.66
N GLN A 58 31.98 0.42 29.72
CA GLN A 58 31.10 1.59 29.59
C GLN A 58 29.67 1.28 30.02
N SER A 59 28.94 2.31 30.48
CA SER A 59 27.54 2.21 30.90
C SER A 59 26.54 2.55 29.79
N ALA A 60 26.94 3.34 28.78
CA ALA A 60 26.07 3.74 27.68
C ALA A 60 25.58 2.52 26.88
N VAL A 61 24.26 2.40 26.74
CA VAL A 61 23.57 1.34 25.98
C VAL A 61 23.11 1.91 24.65
N TYR A 62 23.23 1.09 23.61
CA TYR A 62 22.79 1.42 22.26
C TYR A 62 21.86 0.35 21.72
N TYR A 63 20.85 0.78 20.97
CA TYR A 63 20.09 -0.07 20.06
C TYR A 63 20.84 -0.17 18.73
N LEU A 64 21.07 -1.38 18.22
CA LEU A 64 21.70 -1.62 16.92
C LEU A 64 20.61 -1.99 15.91
N ASP A 65 20.41 -1.13 14.91
CA ASP A 65 19.38 -1.34 13.88
C ASP A 65 19.80 -2.39 12.84
N SER A 66 18.87 -2.78 11.97
CA SER A 66 19.12 -3.76 10.90
C SER A 66 20.15 -3.31 9.86
N ARG A 67 20.50 -2.02 9.82
CA ARG A 67 21.54 -1.44 8.96
C ARG A 67 22.88 -1.30 9.68
N SER A 68 23.02 -1.91 10.87
CA SER A 68 24.22 -1.83 11.71
C SER A 68 24.56 -0.41 12.18
N VAL A 69 23.55 0.46 12.32
CA VAL A 69 23.68 1.79 12.92
C VAL A 69 23.32 1.69 14.40
N ARG A 70 24.15 2.26 15.28
CA ARG A 70 23.90 2.28 16.73
C ARG A 70 23.25 3.58 17.17
N HIS A 71 22.18 3.45 17.94
CA HIS A 71 21.32 4.52 18.42
C HIS A 71 21.39 4.59 19.94
N THR A 72 21.83 5.73 20.48
CA THR A 72 22.03 5.88 21.93
C THR A 72 20.69 5.98 22.66
N PHE A 73 20.57 5.34 23.82
CA PHE A 73 19.54 5.69 24.80
C PHE A 73 20.03 6.87 25.65
N PRO A 74 19.41 8.06 25.58
CA PRO A 74 19.94 9.25 26.26
C PRO A 74 19.95 9.15 27.79
N ASN A 75 18.98 8.44 28.36
CA ASN A 75 18.86 8.23 29.79
C ASN A 75 18.14 6.90 30.10
N ASP A 76 18.14 6.56 31.39
CA ASP A 76 17.54 5.33 31.92
C ASP A 76 16.02 5.28 31.70
N SER A 77 15.31 6.41 31.78
CA SER A 77 13.87 6.48 31.50
C SER A 77 13.55 6.10 30.05
N THR A 78 14.34 6.60 29.09
CA THR A 78 14.22 6.21 27.67
C THR A 78 14.43 4.71 27.50
N PHE A 79 15.50 4.13 28.04
CA PHE A 79 15.74 2.69 27.94
C PHE A 79 14.58 1.88 28.55
N LYS A 80 14.14 2.24 29.75
CA LYS A 80 13.07 1.54 30.48
C LYS A 80 11.71 1.64 29.80
N SER A 81 11.45 2.73 29.06
CA SER A 81 10.22 2.86 28.27
C SER A 81 10.12 1.81 27.16
N TRP A 82 11.25 1.31 26.63
CA TRP A 82 11.29 0.28 25.60
C TRP A 82 11.52 -1.13 26.14
N TYR A 83 12.46 -1.31 27.07
CA TYR A 83 12.92 -2.64 27.51
C TYR A 83 12.56 -2.96 28.97
N GLY A 84 11.87 -2.06 29.66
CA GLY A 84 11.64 -2.17 31.09
C GLY A 84 12.95 -2.11 31.89
N GLY A 85 12.94 -2.66 33.11
CA GLY A 85 14.11 -2.62 34.00
C GLY A 85 15.20 -3.65 33.73
N SER A 86 15.07 -4.49 32.69
CA SER A 86 16.01 -5.59 32.45
C SER A 86 17.09 -5.22 31.44
N PHE A 87 18.34 -5.35 31.85
CA PHE A 87 19.52 -5.21 30.98
C PHE A 87 20.06 -6.56 30.50
N SER A 88 19.34 -7.66 30.74
CA SER A 88 19.82 -9.02 30.44
C SER A 88 20.08 -9.29 28.96
N LYS A 89 19.43 -8.53 28.07
CA LYS A 89 19.61 -8.59 26.61
C LYS A 89 20.79 -7.75 26.11
N VAL A 90 21.41 -6.91 26.95
CA VAL A 90 22.50 -6.03 26.54
C VAL A 90 23.80 -6.82 26.43
N VAL A 91 24.38 -6.84 25.24
CA VAL A 91 25.63 -7.54 24.95
C VAL A 91 26.81 -6.58 25.05
N ALA A 92 27.83 -6.94 25.82
CA ALA A 92 29.08 -6.19 25.88
C ALA A 92 29.99 -6.57 24.70
N ILE A 93 30.39 -5.59 23.91
CA ILE A 93 31.28 -5.77 22.74
C ILE A 93 32.61 -5.02 22.94
N SER A 94 33.63 -5.40 22.16
CA SER A 94 34.92 -4.70 22.17
C SER A 94 34.78 -3.27 21.64
N ALA A 95 35.68 -2.39 22.08
CA ALA A 95 35.72 -1.01 21.58
C ALA A 95 35.99 -0.96 20.07
N GLU A 96 36.78 -1.89 19.53
CA GLU A 96 37.06 -1.95 18.09
C GLU A 96 35.83 -2.36 17.27
N LEU A 97 35.03 -3.32 17.72
CA LEU A 97 33.78 -3.66 17.06
C LEU A 97 32.76 -2.51 17.18
N MET A 98 32.70 -1.85 18.34
CA MET A 98 31.80 -0.70 18.53
C MET A 98 32.09 0.45 17.55
N LYS A 99 33.35 0.67 17.15
CA LYS A 99 33.73 1.70 16.17
C LYS A 99 33.25 1.41 14.76
N THR A 100 33.00 0.14 14.39
CA THR A 100 32.51 -0.20 13.05
C THR A 100 31.03 0.10 12.88
N TYR A 101 30.30 0.34 13.97
CA TYR A 101 28.90 0.74 13.95
C TYR A 101 28.77 2.27 13.99
N PRO A 102 28.32 2.93 12.91
CA PRO A 102 28.11 4.38 12.90
C PRO A 102 27.00 4.79 13.86
N LEU A 103 27.04 6.04 14.33
CA LEU A 103 26.00 6.63 15.18
C LEU A 103 24.80 7.08 14.34
N GLY A 104 23.60 6.79 14.82
CA GLY A 104 22.33 7.29 14.29
C GLY A 104 21.64 8.27 15.25
N LYS A 105 20.39 8.62 14.94
CA LYS A 105 19.52 9.42 15.83
C LYS A 105 19.40 8.74 17.20
N ASN A 106 19.33 9.52 18.27
CA ASN A 106 19.09 8.96 19.60
C ASN A 106 17.67 8.38 19.70
N ILE A 107 17.51 7.38 20.56
CA ILE A 107 16.19 6.81 20.84
C ILE A 107 15.40 7.77 21.73
N THR A 108 14.14 8.02 21.40
CA THR A 108 13.20 8.81 22.20
C THR A 108 12.38 7.92 23.13
N ILE A 109 11.69 8.53 24.10
CA ILE A 109 10.71 7.83 24.94
C ILE A 109 9.72 7.06 24.06
N ARG A 110 9.39 5.83 24.46
CA ARG A 110 8.46 4.98 23.73
C ARG A 110 7.05 5.56 23.71
N PRO A 111 6.40 5.67 22.54
CA PRO A 111 5.01 6.09 22.44
C PRO A 111 4.06 5.31 23.35
N GLY A 112 3.13 6.02 23.99
CA GLY A 112 2.10 5.43 24.87
C GLY A 112 2.57 4.95 26.25
N THR A 113 3.86 5.06 26.59
CA THR A 113 4.36 4.58 27.91
C THR A 113 4.48 5.68 28.95
N HIS A 114 4.86 6.89 28.54
CA HIS A 114 5.05 8.06 29.38
C HIS A 114 4.60 9.33 28.67
N LEU A 115 4.25 10.34 29.46
CA LEU A 115 4.16 11.72 29.03
C LEU A 115 5.51 12.39 29.25
N VAL A 116 5.90 13.32 28.39
CA VAL A 116 7.21 13.98 28.44
C VAL A 116 7.05 15.45 28.80
N LYS A 117 7.96 15.97 29.61
CA LYS A 117 8.21 17.41 29.76
C LYS A 117 9.71 17.68 29.84
N ILE A 118 10.09 18.96 29.77
CA ILE A 118 11.46 19.40 30.08
C ILE A 118 11.50 20.11 31.43
N THR A 119 12.69 20.21 32.02
CA THR A 119 12.83 20.80 33.37
C THR A 119 12.66 22.31 33.38
N SER A 120 12.94 22.98 32.25
CA SER A 120 12.85 24.43 32.10
C SER A 120 11.46 24.96 31.75
N ALA A 121 10.49 24.09 31.44
CA ALA A 121 9.18 24.51 30.94
C ALA A 121 8.03 23.63 31.48
N PRO A 122 6.84 24.19 31.72
CA PRO A 122 5.73 23.45 32.33
C PRO A 122 4.98 22.54 31.37
N GLN A 123 5.10 22.71 30.06
CA GLN A 123 4.32 21.99 29.05
C GLN A 123 4.55 20.48 29.13
N VAL A 124 3.46 19.73 28.97
CA VAL A 124 3.44 18.27 28.97
C VAL A 124 3.01 17.78 27.60
N TYR A 125 3.68 16.75 27.11
CA TYR A 125 3.51 16.23 25.77
C TYR A 125 3.20 14.74 25.79
N ALA A 126 2.22 14.33 25.00
CA ALA A 126 2.10 12.94 24.58
C ALA A 126 3.18 12.62 23.55
N VAL A 127 3.67 11.38 23.53
CA VAL A 127 4.67 10.92 22.57
C VAL A 127 4.05 9.97 21.56
N GLU A 128 4.17 10.30 20.28
CA GLU A 128 3.77 9.46 19.13
C GLU A 128 5.01 8.92 18.39
N GLN A 129 4.77 8.07 17.39
CA GLN A 129 5.82 7.43 16.58
C GLN A 129 6.90 8.41 16.13
N GLY A 130 8.16 7.98 16.20
CA GLY A 130 9.31 8.76 15.76
C GLY A 130 9.65 9.96 16.64
N GLY A 131 9.13 10.01 17.86
CA GLY A 131 9.44 11.08 18.81
C GLY A 131 8.67 12.36 18.52
N VAL A 132 7.47 12.26 17.97
CA VAL A 132 6.58 13.40 17.81
C VAL A 132 5.91 13.72 19.15
N LEU A 133 6.05 14.95 19.60
CA LEU A 133 5.46 15.48 20.82
C LEU A 133 4.17 16.23 20.49
N ARG A 134 3.07 15.80 21.09
CA ARG A 134 1.76 16.44 20.99
C ARG A 134 1.49 17.16 22.32
N GLU A 135 1.55 18.49 22.32
CA GLU A 135 1.31 19.28 23.54
C GLU A 135 -0.10 19.05 24.06
N ILE A 136 -0.25 18.73 25.34
CA ILE A 136 -1.55 18.64 25.98
C ILE A 136 -1.88 20.03 26.52
N THR A 137 -2.83 20.71 25.87
CA THR A 137 -3.06 22.14 26.09
C THR A 137 -3.83 22.46 27.37
N ASP A 138 -4.47 21.48 27.99
CA ASP A 138 -5.26 21.65 29.21
C ASP A 138 -5.24 20.39 30.09
N GLU A 139 -5.28 20.55 31.41
CA GLU A 139 -5.28 19.43 32.37
C GLU A 139 -6.53 18.55 32.23
N SER A 140 -7.70 19.13 31.91
CA SER A 140 -8.93 18.37 31.70
C SER A 140 -8.84 17.45 30.48
N ILE A 141 -8.08 17.84 29.44
CA ILE A 141 -7.79 16.99 28.28
C ILE A 141 -6.88 15.84 28.70
N ALA A 142 -5.86 16.12 29.54
CA ALA A 142 -4.98 15.10 30.09
C ALA A 142 -5.77 14.06 30.91
N GLU A 143 -6.65 14.52 31.79
CA GLU A 143 -7.52 13.66 32.61
C GLU A 143 -8.48 12.83 31.76
N ALA A 144 -9.07 13.42 30.72
CA ALA A 144 -10.00 12.72 29.83
C ALA A 144 -9.32 11.59 29.04
N ILE A 145 -8.08 11.78 28.60
CA ILE A 145 -7.34 10.80 27.78
C ILE A 145 -6.58 9.79 28.65
N TYR A 146 -5.91 10.25 29.71
CA TYR A 146 -4.96 9.46 30.51
C TYR A 146 -5.48 9.08 31.90
N GLY A 147 -6.63 9.62 32.32
CA GLY A 147 -7.23 9.42 33.65
C GLY A 147 -6.76 10.44 34.70
N GLU A 148 -7.42 10.45 35.86
CA GLU A 148 -7.16 11.38 36.97
C GLU A 148 -5.70 11.35 37.47
N ASP A 149 -5.00 10.23 37.29
CA ASP A 149 -3.63 10.00 37.73
C ASP A 149 -2.57 10.29 36.64
N TRP A 150 -2.92 11.05 35.59
CA TRP A 150 -2.05 11.28 34.42
C TRP A 150 -0.68 11.86 34.78
N GLN A 151 -0.59 12.68 35.83
CA GLN A 151 0.66 13.29 36.29
C GLN A 151 1.70 12.23 36.68
N LYS A 152 1.26 11.05 37.15
CA LYS A 152 2.16 9.92 37.49
C LYS A 152 2.82 9.29 36.24
N LYS A 153 2.31 9.58 35.05
CA LYS A 153 2.90 9.13 33.77
C LYS A 153 3.95 10.10 33.23
N VAL A 154 4.06 11.31 33.79
CA VAL A 154 4.98 12.35 33.33
C VAL A 154 6.42 12.03 33.74
N VAL A 155 7.35 12.13 32.79
CA VAL A 155 8.79 12.02 33.02
C VAL A 155 9.51 13.24 32.46
N ASP A 156 10.56 13.67 33.17
CA ASP A 156 11.43 14.73 32.71
C ASP A 156 12.44 14.19 31.69
N VAL A 157 12.52 14.87 30.55
CA VAL A 157 13.61 14.74 29.58
C VAL A 157 14.56 15.93 29.78
N PRO A 158 15.86 15.71 29.98
CA PRO A 158 16.83 16.80 30.03
C PRO A 158 16.76 17.66 28.77
N ASP A 159 16.83 18.97 28.95
CA ASP A 159 16.70 19.99 27.90
C ASP A 159 17.58 19.70 26.66
N VAL A 160 18.80 19.23 26.89
CA VAL A 160 19.77 18.87 25.82
C VAL A 160 19.30 17.74 24.91
N PHE A 161 18.34 16.93 25.34
CA PHE A 161 17.79 15.83 24.56
C PHE A 161 16.44 16.17 23.94
N PHE A 162 15.88 17.35 24.22
CA PHE A 162 14.61 17.79 23.64
C PHE A 162 14.71 17.95 22.11
N GLU A 163 15.89 18.32 21.60
CA GLU A 163 16.16 18.40 20.15
C GLU A 163 16.07 17.05 19.40
N ASN A 164 16.00 15.92 20.12
CA ASN A 164 15.76 14.62 19.49
C ASN A 164 14.28 14.42 19.10
N TYR A 165 13.38 15.31 19.55
CA TYR A 165 11.95 15.23 19.33
C TYR A 165 11.47 16.25 18.29
N LEU A 166 10.31 15.99 17.70
CA LEU A 166 9.60 16.93 16.81
C LEU A 166 8.31 17.40 17.48
N ILE A 167 8.01 18.69 17.40
CA ILE A 167 6.72 19.21 17.90
C ILE A 167 5.66 19.00 16.80
N GLY A 168 4.62 18.24 17.13
CA GLY A 168 3.43 18.03 16.29
C GLY A 168 2.26 18.93 16.68
N ALA A 169 1.09 18.70 16.08
CA ALA A 169 -0.12 19.43 16.43
C ALA A 169 -0.49 19.24 17.92
N PRO A 170 -1.07 20.23 18.60
CA PRO A 170 -1.48 20.06 19.99
C PRO A 170 -2.67 19.07 20.13
N LEU A 171 -2.82 18.51 21.33
CA LEU A 171 -4.05 17.89 21.80
C LEU A 171 -4.88 18.98 22.49
N ASN A 172 -5.82 19.54 21.74
CA ASN A 172 -6.75 20.59 22.20
C ASN A 172 -8.18 20.08 22.44
N HIS A 173 -8.40 18.77 22.23
CA HIS A 173 -9.64 18.08 22.54
C HIS A 173 -9.39 16.63 22.97
N ASP A 174 -10.31 16.06 23.74
CA ASP A 174 -10.25 14.69 24.28
C ASP A 174 -10.47 13.59 23.23
N TYR A 175 -11.10 13.92 22.09
CA TYR A 175 -11.23 13.02 20.95
C TYR A 175 -9.94 12.83 20.15
N LEU A 176 -8.92 13.67 20.38
CA LEU A 176 -7.61 13.55 19.74
C LEU A 176 -6.72 12.56 20.50
N VAL A 177 -7.19 11.32 20.67
CA VAL A 177 -6.40 10.26 21.34
C VAL A 177 -5.13 10.00 20.52
N PRO A 178 -3.92 10.13 21.10
CA PRO A 178 -2.68 9.98 20.34
C PRO A 178 -2.50 8.57 19.75
N GLY A 179 -1.76 8.50 18.64
CA GLY A 179 -1.40 7.26 17.95
C GLY A 179 -0.21 6.53 18.57
N SER A 180 0.03 5.31 18.10
CA SER A 180 1.09 4.39 18.55
C SER A 180 0.99 4.00 20.03
N VAL A 181 -0.23 3.93 20.55
CA VAL A 181 -0.53 3.62 21.95
C VAL A 181 -1.22 2.27 22.12
N LEU A 182 -1.08 1.70 23.31
CA LEU A 182 -1.96 0.63 23.77
C LEU A 182 -3.30 1.25 24.18
N LEU A 183 -4.39 0.77 23.60
CA LEU A 183 -5.76 1.16 23.94
C LEU A 183 -6.46 -0.01 24.64
N GLN A 184 -7.30 0.28 25.62
CA GLN A 184 -8.28 -0.64 26.16
C GLN A 184 -9.69 -0.11 25.91
N ASP A 185 -10.53 -0.92 25.28
CA ASP A 185 -11.93 -0.57 25.11
C ASP A 185 -12.67 -0.55 26.46
N LYS A 186 -13.39 0.55 26.73
CA LYS A 186 -14.03 0.81 28.02
C LYS A 186 -15.08 -0.23 28.39
N THR A 187 -15.76 -0.81 27.40
CA THR A 187 -16.91 -1.71 27.59
C THR A 187 -16.47 -3.18 27.60
N THR A 188 -15.81 -3.62 26.54
CA THR A 188 -15.38 -5.01 26.30
C THR A 188 -14.09 -5.37 27.02
N LYS A 189 -13.32 -4.38 27.49
CA LYS A 189 -11.99 -4.53 28.12
C LYS A 189 -10.92 -5.16 27.22
N LYS A 190 -11.19 -5.29 25.92
CA LYS A 190 -10.22 -5.77 24.93
C LYS A 190 -9.11 -4.75 24.71
N TYR A 191 -7.91 -5.25 24.44
CA TYR A 191 -6.74 -4.43 24.16
C TYR A 191 -6.49 -4.31 22.66
N TYR A 192 -6.08 -3.12 22.24
CA TYR A 192 -5.78 -2.80 20.85
C TYR A 192 -4.48 -2.00 20.77
N TYR A 193 -3.79 -2.13 19.65
CA TYR A 193 -2.78 -1.15 19.26
C TYR A 193 -3.45 -0.10 18.37
N LYS A 194 -3.35 1.18 18.72
CA LYS A 194 -3.88 2.28 17.91
C LYS A 194 -2.77 2.87 17.05
N THR A 195 -3.01 2.95 15.74
CA THR A 195 -2.19 3.70 14.79
C THR A 195 -3.11 4.68 14.08
N ASP A 196 -2.95 5.97 14.39
CA ASP A 196 -3.89 7.01 13.93
C ASP A 196 -5.35 6.63 14.26
N ASP A 197 -6.32 6.77 13.36
CA ASP A 197 -7.72 6.40 13.60
C ASP A 197 -8.06 4.92 13.38
N VAL A 198 -7.04 4.07 13.30
CA VAL A 198 -7.17 2.62 13.13
C VAL A 198 -6.67 1.89 14.38
N ILE A 199 -7.46 0.92 14.84
CA ILE A 199 -7.08 0.04 15.94
C ILE A 199 -6.96 -1.40 15.46
N ARG A 200 -5.94 -2.11 15.95
CA ARG A 200 -5.71 -3.53 15.67
C ARG A 200 -5.80 -4.32 16.97
N PRO A 201 -6.66 -5.34 17.09
CA PRO A 201 -6.85 -6.05 18.35
C PRO A 201 -5.62 -6.88 18.70
N PHE A 202 -5.23 -6.91 19.97
CA PHE A 202 -4.34 -7.96 20.46
C PHE A 202 -5.14 -9.24 20.71
N GLU A 203 -4.60 -10.38 20.29
CA GLU A 203 -5.25 -11.68 20.51
C GLU A 203 -5.30 -12.03 22.01
N SER A 204 -4.30 -11.59 22.77
CA SER A 204 -4.16 -11.91 24.20
C SER A 204 -3.30 -10.88 24.96
N ALA A 205 -3.35 -10.91 26.29
CA ALA A 205 -2.44 -10.14 27.14
C ALA A 205 -0.97 -10.56 26.97
N GLN A 206 -0.73 -11.81 26.57
CA GLN A 206 0.59 -12.31 26.21
C GLN A 206 1.09 -11.63 24.94
N ALA A 207 0.23 -11.39 23.94
CA ALA A 207 0.60 -10.64 22.74
C ALA A 207 0.93 -9.16 23.05
N VAL A 208 0.20 -8.53 23.97
CA VAL A 208 0.55 -7.18 24.48
C VAL A 208 1.95 -7.20 25.12
N SER A 209 2.20 -8.16 26.01
CA SER A 209 3.48 -8.31 26.71
C SER A 209 4.63 -8.68 25.76
N ALA A 210 4.36 -9.48 24.72
CA ALA A 210 5.34 -9.84 23.69
C ALA A 210 5.82 -8.59 22.94
N ASN A 211 4.98 -7.57 22.82
CA ASN A 211 5.32 -6.26 22.28
C ASN A 211 5.85 -5.29 23.35
N ASN A 212 6.31 -5.77 24.50
CA ASN A 212 6.86 -4.98 25.61
C ASN A 212 5.93 -3.90 26.20
N PHE A 213 4.63 -3.94 25.95
CA PHE A 213 3.69 -3.06 26.66
C PHE A 213 3.28 -3.72 27.98
N LYS A 214 3.06 -2.90 29.01
CA LYS A 214 2.34 -3.31 30.22
C LYS A 214 0.87 -3.01 30.03
N LEU A 215 -0.01 -3.84 30.61
CA LEU A 215 -1.45 -3.57 30.56
C LEU A 215 -1.81 -2.22 31.21
N SER A 216 -1.01 -1.75 32.19
CA SER A 216 -1.14 -0.43 32.82
C SER A 216 -0.79 0.75 31.92
N ASP A 217 -0.13 0.49 30.78
CA ASP A 217 0.18 1.52 29.79
C ASP A 217 -1.07 1.87 28.97
N ALA A 218 -2.11 1.03 29.00
CA ALA A 218 -3.31 1.19 28.19
C ALA A 218 -4.08 2.48 28.51
N LEU A 219 -4.47 3.21 27.46
CA LEU A 219 -5.45 4.29 27.54
C LEU A 219 -6.86 3.69 27.44
N VAL A 220 -7.71 3.97 28.42
CA VAL A 220 -9.09 3.44 28.44
C VAL A 220 -9.98 4.39 27.64
N SER A 221 -10.53 3.93 26.52
CA SER A 221 -11.38 4.76 25.66
C SER A 221 -12.71 4.07 25.35
N GLY A 222 -13.78 4.85 25.27
CA GLY A 222 -15.08 4.43 24.75
C GLY A 222 -15.34 4.89 23.32
N GLN A 223 -14.34 5.51 22.67
CA GLN A 223 -14.47 6.00 21.30
C GLN A 223 -14.44 4.84 20.30
N SER A 224 -15.14 5.03 19.19
CA SER A 224 -15.17 4.07 18.09
C SER A 224 -14.08 4.41 17.08
N PHE A 225 -13.30 3.41 16.68
CA PHE A 225 -12.25 3.51 15.66
C PHE A 225 -12.48 2.45 14.58
N TYR A 226 -11.83 2.62 13.43
CA TYR A 226 -11.80 1.55 12.43
C TYR A 226 -10.98 0.36 12.97
N VAL A 227 -11.58 -0.83 12.99
CA VAL A 227 -10.94 -2.03 13.53
C VAL A 227 -10.37 -2.87 12.40
N ARG A 228 -9.06 -3.12 12.41
CA ARG A 228 -8.43 -4.12 11.54
C ARG A 228 -8.85 -5.53 11.95
N GLU A 229 -9.08 -6.38 10.96
CA GLU A 229 -9.58 -7.73 11.20
C GLU A 229 -8.51 -8.67 11.75
N ARG A 230 -7.27 -8.59 11.24
CA ARG A 230 -6.20 -9.49 11.67
C ARG A 230 -5.66 -9.05 13.04
N PRO A 231 -5.73 -9.90 14.07
CA PRO A 231 -5.19 -9.56 15.38
C PRO A 231 -3.66 -9.55 15.41
N ILE A 232 -3.10 -8.95 16.46
CA ILE A 232 -1.70 -9.06 16.84
C ILE A 232 -1.59 -10.27 17.76
N ALA A 233 -1.08 -11.38 17.21
CA ALA A 233 -0.94 -12.66 17.89
C ALA A 233 0.36 -12.77 18.70
N ALA A 234 1.41 -12.06 18.28
CA ALA A 234 2.76 -12.16 18.83
C ALA A 234 3.50 -10.82 18.72
N TRP A 235 4.82 -10.83 18.94
CA TRP A 235 5.68 -9.67 18.69
C TRP A 235 5.55 -9.19 17.24
N ASP A 236 5.39 -7.88 17.08
CA ASP A 236 5.23 -7.21 15.78
C ASP A 236 6.27 -6.09 15.66
N LYS A 237 7.09 -6.17 14.62
CA LYS A 237 8.16 -5.21 14.33
C LYS A 237 7.65 -3.80 14.11
N ASN A 238 6.39 -3.62 13.70
CA ASN A 238 5.80 -2.30 13.43
C ASN A 238 5.29 -1.64 14.72
N ILE A 239 5.12 -2.41 15.79
CA ILE A 239 4.70 -1.94 17.12
C ILE A 239 5.93 -1.68 18.01
N PHE A 240 6.89 -2.59 17.98
CA PHE A 240 8.15 -2.46 18.70
C PHE A 240 9.26 -2.01 17.74
N ASN A 241 9.32 -0.70 17.49
CA ASN A 241 10.31 -0.10 16.59
C ASN A 241 10.96 1.16 17.18
N PRO A 242 12.10 1.03 17.89
CA PRO A 242 12.81 2.16 18.48
C PRO A 242 13.30 3.21 17.47
N THR A 243 13.44 2.83 16.20
CA THR A 243 13.93 3.69 15.12
C THR A 243 12.86 4.02 14.09
N ALA A 244 11.58 3.88 14.45
CA ALA A 244 10.48 4.31 13.62
C ALA A 244 10.61 5.81 13.30
N GLU A 245 10.40 6.17 12.05
CA GLU A 245 10.34 7.59 11.68
C GLU A 245 8.96 8.17 12.01
N PRO A 246 8.88 9.50 12.21
CA PRO A 246 7.62 10.21 12.36
C PRO A 246 6.65 9.87 11.23
N TRP A 247 5.35 9.85 11.54
CA TRP A 247 4.34 9.80 10.50
C TRP A 247 4.49 11.02 9.58
N GLN A 248 4.46 10.79 8.27
CA GLN A 248 4.51 11.83 7.27
C GLN A 248 3.28 11.70 6.39
N ASP A 249 2.56 12.80 6.19
CA ASP A 249 1.51 12.85 5.18
C ASP A 249 2.16 12.75 3.79
N ARG A 250 1.94 11.62 3.12
CA ARG A 250 2.50 11.36 1.79
C ARG A 250 1.50 11.63 0.66
N ARG A 251 0.34 12.22 0.97
CA ARG A 251 -0.65 12.61 -0.05
C ARG A 251 -0.04 13.65 -0.99
N ASP A 252 -0.22 13.45 -2.28
CA ASP A 252 0.27 14.36 -3.32
C ASP A 252 -0.66 14.37 -4.56
N CYS A 253 -0.30 15.22 -5.53
CA CYS A 253 -0.92 15.25 -6.85
C CYS A 253 0.03 14.78 -7.96
N GLU A 254 1.04 13.96 -7.65
CA GLU A 254 1.96 13.41 -8.65
C GLU A 254 1.17 12.58 -9.67
N ASN A 255 1.20 12.98 -10.93
CA ASN A 255 0.49 12.32 -12.03
C ASN A 255 1.40 12.06 -13.24
N LYS A 256 2.71 12.31 -13.13
CA LYS A 256 3.72 12.13 -14.19
C LYS A 256 4.68 10.98 -13.91
N LYS A 257 5.02 10.75 -12.64
CA LYS A 257 5.96 9.70 -12.19
C LYS A 257 5.29 8.82 -11.16
N LEU A 258 4.41 7.96 -11.64
CA LEU A 258 3.61 7.10 -10.80
C LEU A 258 4.35 5.79 -10.52
N LYS A 259 4.09 5.20 -9.36
CA LYS A 259 4.52 3.85 -8.98
C LYS A 259 3.33 2.98 -8.66
N ALA A 260 3.39 1.70 -9.04
CA ALA A 260 2.40 0.71 -8.68
C ALA A 260 3.04 -0.57 -8.14
N ALA A 261 2.43 -1.13 -7.10
CA ALA A 261 2.72 -2.49 -6.66
C ALA A 261 1.71 -3.46 -7.30
N VAL A 262 2.14 -4.71 -7.47
CA VAL A 262 1.26 -5.80 -7.91
C VAL A 262 1.11 -6.81 -6.79
N ILE A 263 -0.12 -7.10 -6.40
CA ILE A 263 -0.50 -8.17 -5.50
C ILE A 263 -1.18 -9.27 -6.31
N PHE A 264 -0.72 -10.50 -6.13
CA PHE A 264 -1.44 -11.69 -6.55
C PHE A 264 -1.98 -12.42 -5.33
N LEU A 265 -3.30 -12.45 -5.20
CA LEU A 265 -4.01 -13.02 -4.05
C LEU A 265 -4.58 -14.39 -4.41
N ALA A 266 -4.04 -15.44 -3.80
CA ALA A 266 -4.49 -16.81 -4.02
C ALA A 266 -5.26 -17.34 -2.80
N ASP A 267 -6.35 -18.08 -3.01
CA ASP A 267 -7.14 -18.64 -1.88
C ASP A 267 -6.40 -19.77 -1.14
N LYS A 268 -5.59 -20.58 -1.85
CA LYS A 268 -4.84 -21.68 -1.22
C LYS A 268 -3.48 -21.89 -1.86
N GLU A 269 -3.51 -22.14 -3.16
CA GLU A 269 -2.35 -22.41 -3.98
C GLU A 269 -2.45 -21.60 -5.27
N TYR A 270 -1.34 -21.53 -5.99
CA TYR A 270 -1.25 -20.91 -7.30
C TYR A 270 -0.35 -21.73 -8.21
N SER A 271 -0.44 -21.47 -9.51
CA SER A 271 0.28 -22.17 -10.56
C SER A 271 1.31 -21.27 -11.26
N GLY A 272 2.30 -21.89 -11.91
CA GLY A 272 3.27 -21.18 -12.75
C GLY A 272 2.62 -20.33 -13.86
N PRO A 273 1.67 -20.87 -14.64
CA PRO A 273 0.99 -20.11 -15.69
C PRO A 273 0.30 -18.83 -15.21
N GLU A 274 -0.28 -18.82 -14.01
CA GLU A 274 -0.90 -17.62 -13.42
C GLU A 274 0.13 -16.52 -13.17
N ILE A 275 1.31 -16.89 -12.64
CA ILE A 275 2.43 -15.96 -12.43
C ILE A 275 2.98 -15.45 -13.76
N GLU A 276 3.15 -16.34 -14.75
CA GLU A 276 3.60 -15.97 -16.09
C GLU A 276 2.63 -15.01 -16.78
N ALA A 277 1.32 -15.21 -16.63
CA ALA A 277 0.30 -14.32 -17.17
C ALA A 277 0.40 -12.91 -16.56
N ILE A 278 0.51 -12.82 -15.22
CA ILE A 278 0.71 -11.54 -14.53
C ILE A 278 1.99 -10.86 -15.00
N GLN A 279 3.09 -11.61 -15.13
CA GLN A 279 4.38 -11.07 -15.59
C GLN A 279 4.28 -10.51 -17.01
N LYS A 280 3.68 -11.25 -17.95
CA LYS A 280 3.48 -10.79 -19.34
C LYS A 280 2.71 -9.47 -19.42
N ILE A 281 1.64 -9.33 -18.64
CA ILE A 281 0.86 -8.08 -18.58
C ILE A 281 1.72 -6.97 -17.96
N LYS A 282 2.28 -7.23 -16.77
CA LYS A 282 3.07 -6.28 -15.98
C LYS A 282 4.24 -5.68 -16.77
N GLU A 283 4.96 -6.49 -17.54
CA GLU A 283 6.08 -6.05 -18.38
C GLU A 283 5.69 -4.99 -19.43
N LYS A 284 4.42 -4.92 -19.82
CA LYS A 284 3.92 -3.99 -20.83
C LYS A 284 3.19 -2.77 -20.26
N ILE A 285 2.85 -2.76 -18.96
CA ILE A 285 2.10 -1.64 -18.34
C ILE A 285 2.86 -0.32 -18.52
N PHE A 286 4.15 -0.27 -18.18
CA PHE A 286 4.92 0.97 -18.26
C PHE A 286 4.92 1.58 -19.67
N SER A 287 5.29 0.78 -20.69
CA SER A 287 5.35 1.27 -22.07
C SER A 287 3.96 1.66 -22.59
N ARG A 288 2.94 0.85 -22.27
CA ARG A 288 1.58 1.11 -22.74
C ARG A 288 0.98 2.35 -22.09
N PHE A 289 1.21 2.58 -20.80
CA PHE A 289 0.74 3.75 -20.08
C PHE A 289 1.43 5.03 -20.57
N ALA A 290 2.74 4.96 -20.83
CA ALA A 290 3.48 6.08 -21.43
C ALA A 290 2.91 6.42 -22.81
N GLU A 291 2.71 5.43 -23.68
CA GLU A 291 2.09 5.65 -24.99
C GLU A 291 0.67 6.22 -24.89
N ALA A 292 -0.17 5.67 -24.02
CA ALA A 292 -1.54 6.12 -23.82
C ALA A 292 -1.62 7.57 -23.33
N THR A 293 -0.56 8.07 -22.69
CA THR A 293 -0.47 9.42 -22.13
C THR A 293 0.33 10.40 -23.00
N ASP A 294 0.58 10.10 -24.28
CA ASP A 294 1.47 10.89 -25.16
C ASP A 294 2.89 11.08 -24.57
N ASN A 295 3.38 10.10 -23.80
CA ASN A 295 4.62 10.13 -23.02
C ASN A 295 4.71 11.25 -21.97
N LEU A 296 3.57 11.80 -21.53
CA LEU A 296 3.52 12.81 -20.49
C LEU A 296 3.61 12.23 -19.07
N SER A 297 3.33 10.93 -18.92
CA SER A 297 3.43 10.21 -17.66
C SER A 297 4.05 8.82 -17.82
N GLY A 298 4.68 8.32 -16.76
CA GLY A 298 5.08 6.93 -16.60
C GLY A 298 4.41 6.29 -15.39
N LEU A 299 4.19 4.98 -15.47
CA LEU A 299 3.70 4.14 -14.37
C LEU A 299 4.67 2.99 -14.13
N ASP A 300 5.56 3.19 -13.16
CA ASP A 300 6.58 2.21 -12.78
C ASP A 300 5.94 1.06 -12.00
N VAL A 301 5.99 -0.13 -12.58
CA VAL A 301 5.53 -1.39 -11.98
C VAL A 301 6.69 -2.35 -11.73
N SER A 302 7.93 -1.87 -11.65
CA SER A 302 9.11 -2.73 -11.51
C SER A 302 9.19 -3.46 -10.17
N TYR A 303 8.44 -3.00 -9.16
CA TYR A 303 8.42 -3.63 -7.85
C TYR A 303 8.00 -5.11 -7.95
N PRO A 304 8.67 -6.06 -7.28
CA PRO A 304 8.34 -7.47 -7.37
C PRO A 304 6.85 -7.76 -7.07
N THR A 305 6.27 -8.72 -7.79
CA THR A 305 4.89 -9.13 -7.53
C THR A 305 4.82 -9.79 -6.15
N ILE A 306 3.96 -9.26 -5.28
CA ILE A 306 3.74 -9.80 -3.94
C ILE A 306 2.65 -10.85 -4.00
N ILE A 307 3.00 -12.08 -3.68
CA ILE A 307 2.04 -13.18 -3.59
C ILE A 307 1.52 -13.24 -2.15
N GLN A 308 0.20 -13.17 -1.99
CA GLN A 308 -0.46 -13.39 -0.71
C GLN A 308 -1.33 -14.63 -0.81
N LEU A 309 -1.14 -15.57 0.12
CA LEU A 309 -2.02 -16.70 0.31
C LEU A 309 -3.06 -16.33 1.36
N ASN A 310 -4.33 -16.64 1.10
CA ASN A 310 -5.39 -16.47 2.07
C ASN A 310 -5.12 -17.34 3.31
N ASP A 311 -5.05 -16.68 4.45
CA ASP A 311 -4.81 -17.27 5.77
C ASP A 311 -6.06 -17.25 6.67
N GLY A 312 -7.23 -16.91 6.08
CA GLY A 312 -8.49 -16.74 6.79
C GLY A 312 -8.84 -15.29 7.13
N TYR A 313 -7.91 -14.35 7.00
CA TYR A 313 -8.16 -12.93 7.25
C TYR A 313 -8.33 -12.10 5.98
N LEU A 314 -7.90 -12.62 4.83
CA LEU A 314 -7.83 -11.86 3.58
C LEU A 314 -9.14 -11.88 2.78
N LEU A 315 -9.92 -12.95 2.92
CA LEU A 315 -11.08 -13.23 2.08
C LEU A 315 -12.36 -13.47 2.90
N ASN A 316 -13.51 -13.23 2.28
CA ASN A 316 -14.83 -13.64 2.76
C ASN A 316 -15.52 -14.48 1.67
N LYS A 317 -15.82 -15.75 1.96
CA LYS A 317 -16.50 -16.65 0.99
C LYS A 317 -18.01 -16.47 1.08
N LYS A 318 -18.65 -16.20 -0.06
CA LYS A 318 -20.10 -16.05 -0.15
C LYS A 318 -20.78 -17.38 -0.46
N ILE A 319 -22.07 -17.45 -0.14
CA ILE A 319 -22.91 -18.64 -0.37
C ILE A 319 -23.10 -18.93 -1.87
N ASP A 320 -23.06 -17.87 -2.70
CA ASP A 320 -23.16 -17.96 -4.17
C ASP A 320 -21.90 -18.51 -4.86
N GLY A 321 -20.84 -18.82 -4.10
CA GLY A 321 -19.58 -19.35 -4.61
C GLY A 321 -18.56 -18.28 -5.01
N THR A 322 -18.91 -17.00 -4.96
CA THR A 322 -17.97 -15.89 -5.16
C THR A 322 -17.17 -15.60 -3.89
N THR A 323 -16.02 -14.95 -4.04
CA THR A 323 -15.17 -14.59 -2.90
C THR A 323 -14.88 -13.10 -2.88
N GLU A 324 -15.21 -12.45 -1.78
CA GLU A 324 -14.95 -11.04 -1.53
C GLU A 324 -13.56 -10.84 -0.94
N ILE A 325 -12.88 -9.80 -1.41
CA ILE A 325 -11.56 -9.39 -0.96
C ILE A 325 -11.72 -8.36 0.16
N LYS A 326 -11.06 -8.60 1.30
CA LYS A 326 -11.09 -7.68 2.44
C LYS A 326 -9.97 -6.64 2.36
N ASN A 327 -10.17 -5.49 2.98
CA ASN A 327 -9.15 -4.44 3.12
C ASN A 327 -7.87 -4.93 3.81
N GLU A 328 -7.94 -6.03 4.58
CA GLU A 328 -6.80 -6.64 5.25
C GLU A 328 -5.69 -7.07 4.27
N VAL A 329 -6.00 -7.33 3.00
CA VAL A 329 -4.99 -7.61 1.96
C VAL A 329 -4.02 -6.44 1.77
N ILE A 330 -4.55 -5.22 1.75
CA ILE A 330 -3.75 -4.00 1.53
C ILE A 330 -3.01 -3.63 2.80
N ASN A 331 -3.65 -3.77 3.96
CA ASN A 331 -2.98 -3.59 5.25
C ASN A 331 -1.81 -4.58 5.42
N THR A 332 -2.01 -5.86 5.06
CA THR A 332 -0.96 -6.90 5.09
C THR A 332 0.21 -6.55 4.18
N PHE A 333 -0.07 -5.92 3.04
CA PHE A 333 0.96 -5.42 2.14
C PHE A 333 1.78 -4.32 2.83
N PHE A 334 1.16 -3.26 3.34
CA PHE A 334 1.91 -2.16 3.97
C PHE A 334 2.56 -2.52 5.31
N ASP A 335 2.12 -3.59 5.99
CA ASP A 335 2.83 -4.12 7.16
C ASP A 335 4.29 -4.53 6.83
N ASN A 336 4.60 -4.79 5.56
CA ASN A 336 5.90 -5.33 5.13
C ASN A 336 6.56 -4.58 3.95
N ASN A 337 5.89 -3.59 3.38
CA ASN A 337 6.33 -2.89 2.18
C ASN A 337 6.26 -1.37 2.38
N PRO A 338 7.13 -0.59 1.72
CA PRO A 338 7.14 0.87 1.87
C PRO A 338 5.87 1.51 1.29
N ASP A 339 5.43 2.64 1.89
CA ASP A 339 4.33 3.45 1.36
C ASP A 339 4.79 4.40 0.23
N GLU A 340 5.23 3.85 -0.90
CA GLU A 340 5.73 4.61 -2.05
C GLU A 340 4.90 4.44 -3.33
N PHE A 341 3.77 3.74 -3.26
CA PHE A 341 2.97 3.33 -4.41
C PHE A 341 1.72 4.20 -4.55
N ASP A 342 1.53 4.78 -5.74
CA ASP A 342 0.32 5.52 -6.10
C ASP A 342 -0.87 4.57 -6.35
N PHE A 343 -0.59 3.37 -6.86
CA PHE A 343 -1.61 2.34 -7.11
C PHE A 343 -1.20 0.95 -6.63
N ILE A 344 -2.19 0.13 -6.31
CA ILE A 344 -2.01 -1.31 -6.13
C ILE A 344 -2.86 -2.03 -7.17
N PHE A 345 -2.23 -2.83 -8.02
CA PHE A 345 -2.92 -3.78 -8.90
C PHE A 345 -3.11 -5.11 -8.18
N LEU A 346 -4.35 -5.59 -8.13
CA LEU A 346 -4.69 -6.83 -7.46
C LEU A 346 -5.32 -7.81 -8.45
N TRP A 347 -4.64 -8.92 -8.69
CA TRP A 347 -5.20 -10.10 -9.34
C TRP A 347 -5.52 -11.18 -8.31
N SER A 348 -6.58 -11.94 -8.57
CA SER A 348 -6.93 -13.16 -7.82
C SER A 348 -6.80 -14.39 -8.71
N ASN A 349 -6.91 -15.60 -8.14
CA ASN A 349 -7.16 -16.82 -8.92
C ASN A 349 -8.55 -17.43 -8.69
N PHE A 350 -9.43 -16.66 -8.05
CA PHE A 350 -10.80 -17.04 -7.74
C PHE A 350 -11.76 -15.98 -8.27
N LYS A 351 -13.00 -16.41 -8.51
CA LYS A 351 -14.07 -15.57 -9.02
C LYS A 351 -14.53 -14.55 -7.97
N LEU A 352 -14.60 -13.29 -8.37
CA LEU A 352 -15.11 -12.19 -7.54
C LEU A 352 -16.61 -11.96 -7.80
N PRO A 353 -17.35 -11.37 -6.84
CA PRO A 353 -18.78 -11.04 -7.04
C PRO A 353 -19.05 -10.14 -8.25
N SER A 354 -18.15 -9.20 -8.55
CA SER A 354 -18.27 -8.30 -9.71
C SER A 354 -18.26 -9.05 -11.04
N GLU A 355 -17.64 -10.24 -11.10
CA GLU A 355 -17.54 -11.05 -12.32
C GLU A 355 -18.85 -11.80 -12.66
N ASP A 356 -19.87 -11.74 -11.79
CA ASP A 356 -21.24 -12.14 -12.15
C ASP A 356 -22.03 -10.98 -12.79
N THR A 357 -21.40 -9.81 -12.93
CA THR A 357 -21.95 -8.63 -13.59
C THR A 357 -21.15 -8.31 -14.86
N SER A 358 -21.41 -7.16 -15.49
CA SER A 358 -20.59 -6.64 -16.58
C SER A 358 -19.26 -6.01 -16.14
N GLU A 359 -18.97 -5.98 -14.83
CA GLU A 359 -17.74 -5.38 -14.27
C GLU A 359 -16.58 -6.37 -14.27
N ILE A 360 -15.67 -6.20 -15.23
CA ILE A 360 -14.48 -7.06 -15.40
C ILE A 360 -13.37 -6.68 -14.41
N ALA A 361 -13.29 -5.40 -14.01
CA ALA A 361 -12.35 -4.88 -13.05
C ALA A 361 -12.98 -3.69 -12.30
N HIS A 362 -12.32 -3.23 -11.23
CA HIS A 362 -12.84 -2.14 -10.40
C HIS A 362 -11.73 -1.30 -9.76
N PHE A 363 -11.86 0.02 -9.89
CA PHE A 363 -11.07 1.03 -9.21
C PHE A 363 -11.72 1.49 -7.89
N ALA A 364 -10.99 1.34 -6.78
CA ALA A 364 -11.37 1.90 -5.47
C ALA A 364 -10.46 3.09 -5.11
N ALA A 365 -11.06 4.27 -4.96
CA ALA A 365 -10.35 5.49 -4.54
C ALA A 365 -9.92 5.42 -3.07
N VAL A 366 -8.68 5.80 -2.81
CA VAL A 366 -8.08 5.86 -1.46
C VAL A 366 -7.72 7.29 -1.09
N THR A 367 -6.99 8.01 -1.94
CA THR A 367 -6.71 9.44 -1.75
C THR A 367 -6.94 10.24 -3.04
N ASN A 368 -7.36 11.49 -2.88
CA ASN A 368 -7.40 12.45 -3.96
C ASN A 368 -7.11 13.85 -3.40
N LYS A 369 -6.09 14.51 -3.93
CA LYS A 369 -5.75 15.92 -3.67
C LYS A 369 -5.91 16.81 -4.90
N LEU A 370 -6.31 16.24 -6.04
CA LEU A 370 -6.53 17.00 -7.26
C LEU A 370 -7.95 17.57 -7.27
N GLU A 371 -8.06 18.86 -7.52
CA GLU A 371 -9.32 19.59 -7.70
C GLU A 371 -9.62 19.79 -9.19
N GLY A 372 -10.81 20.29 -9.53
CA GLY A 372 -11.13 20.68 -10.91
C GLY A 372 -11.53 19.54 -11.86
N ASN A 373 -11.39 18.28 -11.42
CA ASN A 373 -11.67 17.10 -12.22
C ASN A 373 -13.03 16.43 -11.93
N GLY A 374 -13.89 17.11 -11.18
CA GLY A 374 -15.22 16.59 -10.80
C GLY A 374 -15.20 15.60 -9.63
N ARG A 375 -14.03 15.32 -9.04
CA ARG A 375 -13.90 14.48 -7.86
C ARG A 375 -13.71 15.29 -6.59
N GLN A 376 -14.15 14.71 -5.47
CA GLN A 376 -13.94 15.29 -4.14
C GLN A 376 -12.52 15.03 -3.66
N ILE A 377 -12.03 15.92 -2.79
CA ILE A 377 -10.85 15.65 -1.97
C ILE A 377 -11.17 14.46 -1.06
N LEU A 378 -10.26 13.50 -1.00
CA LEU A 378 -10.47 12.24 -0.31
C LEU A 378 -9.21 11.84 0.47
N ASP A 379 -9.43 11.34 1.68
CA ASP A 379 -8.41 10.63 2.44
C ASP A 379 -9.01 9.44 3.17
N ARG A 380 -8.59 8.25 2.75
CA ARG A 380 -8.88 6.97 3.40
C ARG A 380 -7.59 6.17 3.63
N ALA A 381 -6.42 6.80 3.55
CA ALA A 381 -5.14 6.10 3.50
C ALA A 381 -4.91 5.19 4.72
N ALA A 382 -5.22 5.71 5.93
CA ALA A 382 -5.03 5.00 7.18
C ALA A 382 -5.77 3.65 7.23
N VAL A 383 -6.99 3.58 6.69
CA VAL A 383 -7.83 2.36 6.64
C VAL A 383 -7.17 1.24 5.84
N TYR A 384 -6.31 1.59 4.89
CA TYR A 384 -5.58 0.66 4.05
C TYR A 384 -4.11 0.47 4.49
N GLY A 385 -3.66 1.14 5.56
CA GLY A 385 -2.28 1.06 6.04
C GLY A 385 -1.29 1.95 5.29
N SER A 386 -1.76 2.82 4.40
CA SER A 386 -0.95 3.83 3.71
C SER A 386 -0.83 5.09 4.58
N GLN A 387 0.28 5.82 4.43
CA GLN A 387 0.51 7.15 5.02
C GLN A 387 0.08 8.28 4.07
N GLY A 388 -0.62 7.96 2.98
CA GLY A 388 -1.20 8.95 2.08
C GLY A 388 -0.79 8.81 0.62
N LYS A 389 0.26 8.03 0.32
CA LYS A 389 0.77 7.91 -1.05
C LYS A 389 -0.19 7.17 -1.99
N LEU A 390 -0.94 6.19 -1.46
CA LEU A 390 -1.86 5.38 -2.23
C LEU A 390 -3.07 6.19 -2.72
N LYS A 391 -3.20 6.36 -4.03
CA LYS A 391 -4.33 7.02 -4.70
C LYS A 391 -5.51 6.08 -4.90
N GLY A 392 -5.24 4.83 -5.30
CA GLY A 392 -6.30 3.85 -5.45
C GLY A 392 -5.84 2.41 -5.60
N ILE A 393 -6.80 1.50 -5.42
CA ILE A 393 -6.63 0.06 -5.52
C ILE A 393 -7.41 -0.40 -6.75
N ILE A 394 -6.74 -1.14 -7.63
CA ILE A 394 -7.29 -1.62 -8.90
C ILE A 394 -7.40 -3.13 -8.83
N THR A 395 -8.62 -3.62 -8.66
CA THR A 395 -8.94 -5.04 -8.59
C THR A 395 -9.27 -5.54 -9.98
N LEU A 396 -8.38 -6.34 -10.56
CA LEU A 396 -8.47 -6.89 -11.92
C LEU A 396 -9.15 -8.26 -11.95
N GLY A 397 -9.42 -8.85 -10.79
CA GLY A 397 -10.13 -10.11 -10.64
C GLY A 397 -9.29 -11.33 -11.04
N ASN A 398 -9.98 -12.39 -11.45
CA ASN A 398 -9.36 -13.70 -11.71
C ASN A 398 -8.39 -13.62 -12.88
N ILE A 399 -7.10 -13.90 -12.66
CA ILE A 399 -6.07 -13.87 -13.70
C ILE A 399 -6.37 -14.86 -14.84
N ASN A 400 -7.06 -15.96 -14.55
CA ASN A 400 -7.33 -17.01 -15.53
C ASN A 400 -8.33 -16.62 -16.63
N LYS A 401 -8.96 -15.44 -16.53
CA LYS A 401 -9.81 -14.88 -17.60
C LYS A 401 -9.02 -14.10 -18.66
N TYR A 402 -7.75 -13.81 -18.38
CA TYR A 402 -6.88 -13.07 -19.29
C TYR A 402 -6.07 -14.03 -20.15
N HIS A 403 -5.85 -13.66 -21.41
CA HIS A 403 -5.10 -14.44 -22.40
C HIS A 403 -3.89 -13.67 -22.95
N PRO A 404 -2.94 -13.23 -22.10
CA PRO A 404 -1.83 -12.36 -22.49
C PRO A 404 -0.77 -13.06 -23.36
N GLU A 405 -0.88 -14.37 -23.58
CA GLU A 405 -0.10 -15.10 -24.57
C GLU A 405 -0.45 -14.74 -26.02
N THR A 406 -1.63 -14.15 -26.25
CA THR A 406 -2.04 -13.64 -27.56
C THR A 406 -1.89 -12.12 -27.61
N GLY A 407 -1.59 -11.55 -28.78
CA GLY A 407 -1.50 -10.10 -28.94
C GLY A 407 -2.82 -9.38 -28.60
N ALA A 408 -3.95 -9.93 -29.05
CA ALA A 408 -5.28 -9.37 -28.76
C ALA A 408 -5.63 -9.43 -27.27
N GLY A 409 -5.42 -10.58 -26.61
CA GLY A 409 -5.70 -10.74 -25.19
C GLY A 409 -4.77 -9.90 -24.30
N LEU A 410 -3.52 -9.70 -24.70
CA LEU A 410 -2.61 -8.77 -24.02
C LEU A 410 -3.07 -7.32 -24.15
N ASN A 411 -3.50 -6.89 -25.34
CA ASN A 411 -4.01 -5.55 -25.56
C ASN A 411 -5.30 -5.30 -24.78
N GLU A 412 -6.20 -6.29 -24.71
CA GLU A 412 -7.41 -6.24 -23.88
C GLU A 412 -7.07 -6.08 -22.40
N ALA A 413 -6.18 -6.92 -21.86
CA ALA A 413 -5.73 -6.83 -20.46
C ALA A 413 -5.14 -5.45 -20.14
N LEU A 414 -4.29 -4.93 -21.03
CA LEU A 414 -3.68 -3.62 -20.85
C LEU A 414 -4.71 -2.49 -20.95
N ASN A 415 -5.69 -2.57 -21.85
CA ASN A 415 -6.76 -1.59 -21.96
C ASN A 415 -7.62 -1.54 -20.69
N ILE A 416 -7.90 -2.68 -20.06
CA ILE A 416 -8.55 -2.75 -18.75
C ILE A 416 -7.70 -2.04 -17.70
N VAL A 417 -6.38 -2.29 -17.65
CA VAL A 417 -5.50 -1.54 -16.73
C VAL A 417 -5.56 -0.04 -16.98
N MET A 418 -5.51 0.41 -18.25
CA MET A 418 -5.60 1.84 -18.59
C MET A 418 -6.94 2.45 -18.19
N HIS A 419 -8.02 1.69 -18.34
CA HIS A 419 -9.37 2.07 -17.94
C HIS A 419 -9.45 2.32 -16.43
N GLU A 420 -9.03 1.33 -15.62
CA GLU A 420 -9.13 1.43 -14.17
C GLU A 420 -8.22 2.51 -13.57
N VAL A 421 -7.01 2.68 -14.12
CA VAL A 421 -6.12 3.78 -13.67
C VAL A 421 -6.75 5.15 -13.95
N LEU A 422 -7.43 5.30 -15.09
CA LEU A 422 -8.00 6.59 -15.49
C LEU A 422 -9.18 7.02 -14.62
N HIS A 423 -9.88 6.09 -13.98
CA HIS A 423 -10.90 6.39 -12.98
C HIS A 423 -10.35 7.19 -11.78
N GLN A 424 -9.03 7.28 -11.55
CA GLN A 424 -8.50 8.23 -10.57
C GLN A 424 -8.89 9.69 -10.92
N TRP A 425 -8.98 10.04 -12.21
CA TRP A 425 -9.06 11.44 -12.65
C TRP A 425 -10.23 11.80 -13.56
N SER A 426 -10.72 10.89 -14.40
CA SER A 426 -11.51 11.28 -15.56
C SER A 426 -12.95 10.77 -15.57
N ALA A 427 -13.78 11.39 -16.40
CA ALA A 427 -15.20 11.11 -16.58
C ALA A 427 -16.10 11.41 -15.38
N TYR A 428 -15.83 12.52 -14.66
CA TYR A 428 -16.66 13.01 -13.55
C TYR A 428 -17.12 14.47 -13.71
N VAL A 429 -16.89 15.09 -14.87
CA VAL A 429 -17.11 16.52 -15.08
C VAL A 429 -18.42 16.84 -15.79
N GLY A 430 -19.09 17.89 -15.31
CA GLY A 430 -20.18 18.56 -16.03
C GLY A 430 -19.71 19.82 -16.76
N PHE A 431 -20.60 20.48 -17.50
CA PHE A 431 -20.32 21.75 -18.16
C PHE A 431 -21.52 22.70 -18.11
N GLY A 432 -21.24 24.01 -18.10
CA GLY A 432 -22.26 25.04 -18.03
C GLY A 432 -22.92 25.32 -19.37
N LEU A 433 -24.25 25.45 -19.37
CA LEU A 433 -25.05 25.91 -20.51
C LEU A 433 -25.24 27.43 -20.47
N ALA A 434 -25.65 28.02 -21.60
CA ALA A 434 -25.87 29.46 -21.72
C ALA A 434 -26.99 29.99 -20.81
N ASP A 435 -27.96 29.13 -20.48
CA ASP A 435 -29.09 29.44 -19.59
C ASP A 435 -28.75 29.28 -18.09
N GLY A 436 -27.49 28.99 -17.75
CA GLY A 436 -27.02 28.81 -16.39
C GLY A 436 -27.20 27.41 -15.82
N ARG A 437 -27.85 26.48 -16.53
CA ARG A 437 -27.92 25.07 -16.11
C ARG A 437 -26.59 24.35 -16.29
N ILE A 438 -26.41 23.27 -15.56
CA ILE A 438 -25.28 22.34 -15.71
C ILE A 438 -25.77 21.13 -16.50
N SER A 439 -25.01 20.72 -17.52
CA SER A 439 -25.22 19.49 -18.28
C SER A 439 -24.13 18.46 -17.95
N GLN A 440 -24.51 17.19 -18.01
CA GLN A 440 -23.65 16.03 -17.90
C GLN A 440 -23.68 15.19 -19.19
N ASP A 441 -24.03 15.78 -20.33
CA ASP A 441 -24.21 15.05 -21.61
C ASP A 441 -22.92 14.33 -22.09
N LEU A 442 -21.75 14.76 -21.59
CA LEU A 442 -20.47 14.08 -21.85
C LEU A 442 -20.33 12.78 -21.05
N LEU A 443 -21.14 12.56 -20.02
CA LEU A 443 -21.10 11.39 -19.15
C LEU A 443 -22.18 10.36 -19.53
N ARG A 444 -21.91 9.10 -19.24
CA ARG A 444 -22.90 8.03 -19.33
C ARG A 444 -23.96 8.23 -18.23
N PRO A 445 -25.26 8.35 -18.56
CA PRO A 445 -26.29 8.67 -17.57
C PRO A 445 -26.44 7.64 -16.45
N ASP A 446 -26.11 6.37 -16.72
CA ASP A 446 -26.32 5.27 -15.79
C ASP A 446 -25.38 5.32 -14.57
N ASP A 447 -24.19 5.91 -14.71
CA ASP A 447 -23.17 5.91 -13.65
C ASP A 447 -22.51 7.27 -13.38
N LEU A 448 -22.52 8.19 -14.34
CA LEU A 448 -21.80 9.46 -14.28
C LEU A 448 -20.30 9.31 -13.97
N SER A 449 -19.72 8.17 -14.34
CA SER A 449 -18.31 7.81 -14.12
C SER A 449 -17.61 7.32 -15.38
N HIS A 450 -18.31 7.30 -16.51
CA HIS A 450 -17.80 6.94 -17.82
C HIS A 450 -18.15 8.02 -18.85
N TRP A 451 -17.30 8.15 -19.87
CA TRP A 451 -17.64 9.00 -20.99
C TRP A 451 -18.79 8.43 -21.79
N ASN A 452 -19.73 9.29 -22.16
CA ASN A 452 -20.87 8.92 -22.96
C ASN A 452 -20.42 8.30 -24.28
N TYR A 453 -21.10 7.26 -24.74
CA TYR A 453 -20.89 6.65 -26.04
C TYR A 453 -20.88 7.68 -27.19
N TYR A 454 -21.67 8.76 -27.07
CA TYR A 454 -21.76 9.83 -28.04
C TYR A 454 -20.63 10.88 -27.98
N ALA A 455 -19.66 10.72 -27.08
CA ALA A 455 -18.50 11.61 -27.02
C ALA A 455 -17.68 11.53 -28.32
N GLY A 456 -17.26 12.70 -28.82
CA GLY A 456 -16.51 12.89 -30.06
C GLY A 456 -15.02 12.57 -29.95
N PHE A 457 -14.60 11.94 -28.85
CA PHE A 457 -13.24 11.46 -28.61
C PHE A 457 -13.29 10.00 -28.15
N ILE A 458 -12.15 9.32 -28.21
CA ILE A 458 -11.98 7.96 -27.69
C ILE A 458 -11.20 8.05 -26.37
N SER A 459 -11.61 7.24 -25.40
CA SER A 459 -10.94 7.06 -24.13
C SER A 459 -11.08 5.60 -23.66
N PRO A 460 -10.15 5.08 -22.85
CA PRO A 460 -10.34 3.80 -22.18
C PRO A 460 -11.64 3.73 -21.38
N VAL A 461 -12.07 4.82 -20.72
CA VAL A 461 -13.32 4.90 -19.93
C VAL A 461 -14.54 5.33 -20.73
N GLY A 462 -14.50 5.27 -22.07
CA GLY A 462 -15.67 5.46 -22.93
C GLY A 462 -15.44 6.37 -24.13
N GLY A 463 -16.53 6.82 -24.74
CA GLY A 463 -16.49 7.59 -25.99
C GLY A 463 -16.18 6.74 -27.23
N SER A 464 -16.64 7.21 -28.38
CA SER A 464 -16.49 6.50 -29.67
C SER A 464 -15.79 7.31 -30.75
N GLY A 465 -15.40 8.57 -30.47
CA GLY A 465 -14.65 9.39 -31.43
C GLY A 465 -15.45 9.73 -32.68
N TRP A 466 -16.72 10.08 -32.57
CA TRP A 466 -17.62 10.30 -33.70
C TRP A 466 -17.11 11.33 -34.71
N GLN A 467 -16.91 10.90 -35.96
CA GLN A 467 -16.45 11.72 -37.08
C GLN A 467 -17.62 12.09 -38.00
N ASN A 468 -17.73 13.35 -38.41
CA ASN A 468 -18.79 13.82 -39.30
C ASN A 468 -18.52 13.41 -40.76
N ASN A 469 -19.50 12.78 -41.42
CA ASN A 469 -19.40 12.36 -42.82
C ASN A 469 -19.80 13.48 -43.81
N GLY A 470 -20.36 14.59 -43.35
CA GLY A 470 -20.77 15.74 -44.17
C GLY A 470 -22.18 15.64 -44.76
N ASP A 471 -22.90 14.55 -44.51
CA ASP A 471 -24.26 14.27 -45.00
C ASP A 471 -25.31 14.20 -43.87
N GLY A 472 -24.92 14.60 -42.65
CA GLY A 472 -25.75 14.48 -41.46
C GLY A 472 -25.62 13.15 -40.71
N THR A 473 -24.75 12.26 -41.19
CA THR A 473 -24.33 11.05 -40.48
C THR A 473 -22.94 11.19 -39.87
N PHE A 474 -22.68 10.39 -38.84
CA PHE A 474 -21.42 10.33 -38.12
C PHE A 474 -20.96 8.89 -38.02
N THR A 475 -19.65 8.64 -38.17
CA THR A 475 -19.05 7.31 -38.05
C THR A 475 -18.16 7.21 -36.83
N SER A 476 -18.25 6.11 -36.08
CA SER A 476 -17.43 5.84 -34.89
C SER A 476 -15.98 5.56 -35.31
N ALA A 477 -15.05 6.42 -34.91
CA ALA A 477 -13.63 6.19 -35.14
C ALA A 477 -13.13 4.93 -34.42
N LEU A 478 -13.70 4.61 -33.25
CA LEU A 478 -13.36 3.40 -32.50
C LEU A 478 -13.69 2.13 -33.31
N SER A 479 -14.81 2.12 -34.03
CA SER A 479 -15.22 0.99 -34.88
C SER A 479 -14.31 0.76 -36.10
N GLN A 480 -13.51 1.77 -36.46
CA GLN A 480 -12.58 1.72 -37.59
C GLN A 480 -11.15 1.34 -37.16
N MET A 481 -10.89 1.21 -35.86
CA MET A 481 -9.59 0.79 -35.36
C MET A 481 -9.34 -0.68 -35.71
N ALA A 482 -8.11 -0.99 -36.14
CA ALA A 482 -7.70 -2.37 -36.36
C ALA A 482 -7.72 -3.19 -35.06
N ASP A 483 -7.43 -2.55 -33.93
CA ASP A 483 -7.60 -3.11 -32.58
C ASP A 483 -8.20 -2.05 -31.66
N ALA A 484 -9.45 -2.25 -31.26
CA ALA A 484 -10.20 -1.33 -30.40
C ALA A 484 -9.71 -1.30 -28.94
N ASN A 485 -8.75 -2.14 -28.55
CA ASN A 485 -8.13 -2.12 -27.22
C ASN A 485 -6.91 -1.17 -27.15
N LEU A 486 -6.39 -0.70 -28.29
CA LEU A 486 -5.27 0.24 -28.32
C LEU A 486 -5.73 1.70 -28.20
N ARG A 487 -6.50 2.01 -27.15
CA ARG A 487 -7.07 3.35 -26.91
C ARG A 487 -6.10 4.25 -26.13
N ASN A 488 -5.78 5.42 -26.66
CA ASN A 488 -5.04 6.42 -25.88
C ASN A 488 -5.98 7.28 -25.05
N TYR A 489 -5.45 7.94 -24.03
CA TYR A 489 -6.18 8.94 -23.27
C TYR A 489 -6.47 10.15 -24.17
N SER A 490 -7.70 10.65 -24.14
CA SER A 490 -8.09 11.83 -24.90
C SER A 490 -7.40 13.09 -24.37
N LYS A 491 -7.37 14.18 -25.14
CA LYS A 491 -6.88 15.46 -24.62
C LYS A 491 -7.66 15.93 -23.37
N LEU A 492 -8.96 15.63 -23.29
CA LEU A 492 -9.75 15.92 -22.10
C LEU A 492 -9.29 15.09 -20.90
N ASP A 493 -9.01 13.80 -21.10
CA ASP A 493 -8.43 12.94 -20.05
C ASP A 493 -7.10 13.50 -19.55
N LEU A 494 -6.19 13.86 -20.47
CA LEU A 494 -4.88 14.41 -20.13
C LEU A 494 -4.98 15.74 -19.37
N TYR A 495 -5.96 16.59 -19.70
CA TYR A 495 -6.23 17.81 -18.94
C TYR A 495 -6.74 17.48 -17.52
N LEU A 496 -7.69 16.55 -17.40
CA LEU A 496 -8.28 16.15 -16.11
C LEU A 496 -7.29 15.41 -15.21
N MET A 497 -6.29 14.75 -15.79
CA MET A 497 -5.12 14.21 -15.08
C MET A 497 -4.11 15.30 -14.67
N GLY A 498 -4.27 16.55 -15.12
CA GLY A 498 -3.30 17.63 -14.88
C GLY A 498 -1.99 17.49 -15.67
N LEU A 499 -1.98 16.70 -16.75
CA LEU A 499 -0.81 16.48 -17.60
C LEU A 499 -0.62 17.55 -18.66
N ILE A 500 -1.71 18.17 -19.11
CA ILE A 500 -1.69 19.32 -20.01
C ILE A 500 -2.49 20.49 -19.42
N PRO A 501 -2.08 21.74 -19.69
CA PRO A 501 -2.81 22.91 -19.22
C PRO A 501 -4.04 23.17 -20.11
N TYR A 502 -5.06 23.85 -19.57
CA TYR A 502 -6.33 24.08 -20.28
C TYR A 502 -6.16 24.87 -21.59
N GLN A 503 -5.10 25.65 -21.74
CA GLN A 503 -4.79 26.42 -22.95
C GLN A 503 -4.50 25.51 -24.17
N LEU A 504 -4.18 24.24 -23.96
CA LEU A 504 -4.01 23.25 -25.03
C LEU A 504 -5.32 22.55 -25.40
N MET A 505 -6.43 22.87 -24.73
CA MET A 505 -7.73 22.26 -25.00
C MET A 505 -8.46 22.99 -26.14
N ALA A 506 -8.73 22.25 -27.21
CA ALA A 506 -9.75 22.64 -28.19
C ALA A 506 -11.16 22.32 -27.63
N PRO A 507 -12.23 22.93 -28.18
CA PRO A 507 -13.59 22.52 -27.88
C PRO A 507 -13.79 21.02 -28.13
N VAL A 508 -14.37 20.35 -27.15
CA VAL A 508 -14.67 18.93 -27.19
C VAL A 508 -16.01 18.73 -27.87
N SER A 509 -16.09 17.87 -28.87
CA SER A 509 -17.35 17.55 -29.54
C SER A 509 -18.06 16.36 -28.92
N TYR A 510 -19.38 16.32 -29.07
CA TYR A 510 -20.22 15.13 -28.86
C TYR A 510 -21.39 15.17 -29.83
N ILE A 511 -22.03 14.03 -30.07
CA ILE A 511 -23.20 13.96 -30.97
C ILE A 511 -24.50 13.82 -30.18
N ALA A 512 -25.58 14.39 -30.70
CA ALA A 512 -26.93 14.15 -30.25
C ALA A 512 -27.65 13.35 -31.35
N PRO A 513 -27.86 12.03 -31.19
CA PRO A 513 -28.48 11.21 -32.22
C PRO A 513 -29.92 11.67 -32.47
N LYS A 514 -30.37 11.62 -33.73
CA LYS A 514 -31.76 11.97 -34.10
C LYS A 514 -32.77 11.06 -33.41
N VAL A 515 -32.42 9.77 -33.29
CA VAL A 515 -33.16 8.78 -32.51
C VAL A 515 -32.47 8.64 -31.15
N PRO A 516 -33.10 9.05 -30.04
CA PRO A 516 -32.52 8.90 -28.71
C PRO A 516 -32.14 7.44 -28.41
N GLY A 517 -30.92 7.20 -27.92
CA GLY A 517 -30.45 5.86 -27.58
C GLY A 517 -29.95 5.01 -28.76
N ALA A 518 -29.87 5.57 -29.98
CA ALA A 518 -29.38 4.83 -31.14
C ALA A 518 -27.92 4.36 -30.97
N LEU A 519 -27.68 3.08 -31.24
CA LEU A 519 -26.35 2.45 -31.24
C LEU A 519 -26.02 1.95 -32.64
N GLY A 520 -24.73 1.98 -33.01
CA GLY A 520 -24.27 1.50 -34.31
C GLY A 520 -22.91 2.07 -34.70
N ASN A 521 -22.34 1.65 -35.83
CA ASN A 521 -21.05 2.21 -36.27
C ASN A 521 -21.22 3.54 -37.02
N THR A 522 -22.41 3.79 -37.57
CA THR A 522 -22.78 5.04 -38.23
C THR A 522 -24.17 5.47 -37.77
N LEU A 523 -24.33 6.73 -37.39
CA LEU A 523 -25.58 7.28 -36.85
C LEU A 523 -25.95 8.60 -37.52
N GLU A 524 -27.24 8.84 -37.72
CA GLU A 524 -27.75 10.19 -38.00
C GLU A 524 -27.83 11.01 -36.71
N ALA A 525 -27.16 12.15 -36.67
CA ALA A 525 -27.04 12.95 -35.44
C ALA A 525 -26.78 14.43 -35.75
N MET A 526 -26.74 15.23 -34.68
CA MET A 526 -26.26 16.61 -34.73
C MET A 526 -25.02 16.74 -33.85
N ALA A 527 -23.98 17.40 -34.36
CA ALA A 527 -22.80 17.71 -33.57
C ALA A 527 -23.09 18.84 -32.57
N ARG A 528 -22.52 18.72 -31.37
CA ARG A 528 -22.46 19.74 -30.33
C ARG A 528 -21.02 19.90 -29.88
N THR A 529 -20.70 21.06 -29.32
CA THR A 529 -19.36 21.36 -28.81
C THR A 529 -19.44 21.91 -27.39
N VAL A 530 -18.41 21.61 -26.60
CA VAL A 530 -18.22 22.06 -25.23
C VAL A 530 -16.82 22.65 -25.13
N THR A 531 -16.73 23.93 -24.77
CA THR A 531 -15.45 24.59 -24.53
C THR A 531 -14.88 24.22 -23.16
N ILE A 532 -13.56 24.33 -23.00
CA ILE A 532 -12.92 24.05 -21.72
C ILE A 532 -13.36 25.03 -20.64
N GLU A 533 -13.67 26.27 -21.02
CA GLU A 533 -14.20 27.31 -20.12
C GLU A 533 -15.55 26.90 -19.53
N GLN A 534 -16.41 26.23 -20.30
CA GLN A 534 -17.70 25.73 -19.78
C GLN A 534 -17.52 24.62 -18.74
N ILE A 535 -16.49 23.78 -18.89
CA ILE A 535 -16.13 22.75 -17.92
C ILE A 535 -15.52 23.40 -16.67
N ILE A 536 -14.56 24.31 -16.84
CA ILE A 536 -13.90 25.04 -15.73
C ILE A 536 -14.90 25.84 -14.91
N LYS A 537 -15.90 26.47 -15.55
CA LYS A 537 -16.94 27.23 -14.85
C LYS A 537 -17.72 26.40 -13.83
N VAL A 538 -17.87 25.09 -14.08
CA VAL A 538 -18.63 24.19 -13.21
C VAL A 538 -17.73 23.51 -12.19
N ASN A 539 -16.57 23.01 -12.61
CA ASN A 539 -15.75 22.11 -11.79
C ASN A 539 -14.55 22.82 -11.14
N GLY A 540 -14.21 24.02 -11.59
CA GLY A 540 -12.94 24.68 -11.28
C GLY A 540 -11.83 24.31 -12.27
N LYS A 541 -10.67 24.97 -12.14
CA LYS A 541 -9.47 24.59 -12.88
C LYS A 541 -8.83 23.37 -12.23
N VAL A 542 -8.28 22.48 -13.05
CA VAL A 542 -7.49 21.35 -12.52
C VAL A 542 -6.24 21.90 -11.83
N GLN A 543 -6.12 21.65 -10.54
CA GLN A 543 -5.03 22.11 -9.70
C GLN A 543 -4.84 21.20 -8.49
N CYS A 544 -3.68 21.30 -7.86
CA CYS A 544 -3.36 20.52 -6.67
C CYS A 544 -3.80 21.27 -5.40
N GLY A 545 -4.68 20.66 -4.61
CA GLY A 545 -5.16 21.19 -3.32
C GLY A 545 -4.25 20.81 -2.15
N LEU A 546 -2.95 21.10 -2.28
CA LEU A 546 -1.97 21.01 -1.17
C LEU A 546 -1.88 22.37 -0.48
N ASP A 547 -2.99 22.85 0.07
CA ASP A 547 -3.04 24.02 0.95
C ASP A 547 -3.23 23.59 2.41
#